data_AF-A0A524DJB5-F1
#
_entry.id   AF-A0A524DJB5-F1
#
_cell.length_a   1.000
_cell.length_b   1.000
_cell.length_c   1.000
_cell.angle_alpha   90.00
_cell.angle_beta   90.00
_cell.angle_gamma   90.00
#
_symmetry.space_group_name_H-M   'P 1'
#
loop_
_entity.id
_entity.type
_entity.pdbx_description
1 polymer ?
#
loop_
_entity_poly.entity_id
_entity_poly.type
_entity_poly.pdbx_seq_one_letter_code
_entity_poly.pdbx_strand_id
1 'polypeptide(L)'
;MSSNITPEMIIDKIVVDINDEKVGIISDVIEEKYKKISMHFIEVALDKKMPWGFKDKVKIRTTDSELLDNGHIKVKYTKKQLKIMATEQKVQKHPPHN
;
A
#
# COMPACT_ATOMS: atom_id res chain seq x y z
N MET A 1 7.05 7.84 -24.42
CA MET A 1 6.27 8.91 -23.74
C MET A 1 6.27 8.56 -22.26
N SER A 2 6.96 9.34 -21.41
CA SER A 2 6.90 9.16 -19.96
C SER A 2 5.65 9.89 -19.47
N SER A 3 4.57 9.16 -19.24
CA SER A 3 3.45 9.70 -18.48
C SER A 3 3.93 9.87 -17.05
N ASN A 4 4.29 11.09 -16.66
CA ASN A 4 4.69 11.41 -15.29
C ASN A 4 3.44 11.31 -14.41
N ILE A 5 3.14 10.11 -13.93
CA ILE A 5 2.08 9.88 -12.94
C ILE A 5 2.54 10.58 -11.65
N THR A 6 1.82 11.61 -11.24
CA THR A 6 2.08 12.25 -9.94
C THR A 6 1.53 11.37 -8.82
N PRO A 7 2.13 11.39 -7.62
CA PRO A 7 1.60 10.67 -6.46
C PRO A 7 0.11 10.92 -6.20
N GLU A 8 -0.33 12.17 -6.40
CA GLU A 8 -1.71 12.63 -6.25
C GLU A 8 -2.69 11.89 -7.18
N MET A 9 -2.26 11.55 -8.40
CA MET A 9 -3.07 10.78 -9.34
C MET A 9 -3.27 9.32 -8.92
N ILE A 10 -2.60 8.87 -7.86
CA ILE A 10 -2.66 7.50 -7.37
C ILE A 10 -3.46 7.36 -6.06
N ILE A 11 -3.67 8.45 -5.34
CA ILE A 11 -4.51 8.47 -4.14
C ILE A 11 -5.96 8.08 -4.51
N ASP A 12 -6.63 7.39 -3.60
CA ASP A 12 -7.99 6.82 -3.76
C ASP A 12 -8.16 5.75 -4.84
N LYS A 13 -7.08 5.40 -5.57
CA LYS A 13 -7.13 4.26 -6.50
C LYS A 13 -7.34 2.95 -5.77
N ILE A 14 -8.12 2.08 -6.40
CA ILE A 14 -8.38 0.72 -5.92
C ILE A 14 -7.11 -0.09 -6.02
N VAL A 15 -6.82 -0.81 -4.94
CA VAL A 15 -5.76 -1.82 -4.90
C VAL A 15 -6.40 -3.19 -5.00
N VAL A 16 -5.86 -4.01 -5.91
CA VAL A 16 -6.20 -5.42 -6.08
C VAL A 16 -5.01 -6.31 -5.77
N ASP A 17 -5.27 -7.51 -5.27
CA ASP A 17 -4.24 -8.50 -4.97
C ASP A 17 -3.81 -9.28 -6.22
N ILE A 18 -2.89 -10.23 -6.06
CA ILE A 18 -2.40 -11.07 -7.15
C ILE A 18 -3.50 -11.88 -7.86
N ASN A 19 -4.62 -12.13 -7.18
CA ASN A 19 -5.79 -12.85 -7.70
C ASN A 19 -6.90 -11.89 -8.19
N ASP A 20 -6.57 -10.61 -8.38
CA ASP A 20 -7.50 -9.56 -8.81
C ASP A 20 -8.64 -9.29 -7.80
N GLU A 21 -8.47 -9.68 -6.53
CA GLU A 21 -9.43 -9.35 -5.48
C GLU A 21 -9.19 -7.94 -4.93
N LYS A 22 -10.27 -7.17 -4.75
CA LYS A 22 -10.17 -5.86 -4.08
C LYS A 22 -9.67 -6.03 -2.64
N VAL A 23 -8.59 -5.31 -2.32
CA VAL A 23 -8.01 -5.29 -0.97
C VAL A 23 -8.20 -3.98 -0.24
N GLY A 24 -8.33 -2.86 -0.95
CA GLY A 24 -8.43 -1.55 -0.33
C GLY A 24 -8.25 -0.42 -1.33
N ILE A 25 -7.90 0.75 -0.80
CA ILE A 25 -7.58 1.95 -1.58
C ILE A 25 -6.24 2.53 -1.14
N ILE A 26 -5.58 3.26 -2.03
CA ILE A 26 -4.37 4.01 -1.67
C ILE A 26 -4.76 5.22 -0.84
N SER A 27 -4.25 5.29 0.39
CA SER A 27 -4.47 6.43 1.27
C SER A 27 -3.36 7.46 1.19
N ASP A 28 -2.13 7.05 0.85
CA ASP A 28 -0.99 7.96 0.80
C ASP A 28 0.16 7.39 -0.05
N VAL A 29 1.09 8.25 -0.47
CA VAL A 29 2.33 7.87 -1.13
C VAL A 29 3.50 8.42 -0.31
N ILE A 30 4.36 7.53 0.16
CA ILE A 30 5.41 7.85 1.12
C ILE A 30 6.78 7.69 0.46
N GLU A 31 7.58 8.75 0.47
CA GLU A 31 9.00 8.69 0.15
C GLU A 31 9.81 8.61 1.45
N GLU A 32 10.54 7.51 1.66
CA GLU A 32 11.47 7.37 2.78
C GLU A 32 12.91 7.51 2.28
N LYS A 33 13.61 8.52 2.80
CA LYS A 33 15.02 8.80 2.49
C LYS A 33 15.91 8.17 3.54
N TYR A 34 16.63 7.12 3.17
CA TYR A 34 17.75 6.59 3.93
C TYR A 34 19.04 7.16 3.36
N LYS A 35 20.09 7.33 4.18
CA LYS A 35 21.38 7.99 3.88
C LYS A 35 21.76 8.17 2.39
N LYS A 36 21.69 7.11 1.57
CA LYS A 36 21.99 7.13 0.12
C LYS A 36 20.90 6.50 -0.77
N ILE A 37 19.73 6.15 -0.23
CA ILE A 37 18.68 5.40 -0.93
C ILE A 37 17.33 6.07 -0.66
N SER A 38 16.65 6.54 -1.71
CA SER A 38 15.23 6.88 -1.65
C SER A 38 14.40 5.63 -1.96
N MET A 39 13.46 5.29 -1.09
CA MET A 39 12.48 4.24 -1.32
C MET A 39 11.08 4.84 -1.37
N HIS A 40 10.28 4.39 -2.34
CA HIS A 40 8.92 4.85 -2.53
C HIS A 40 7.94 3.75 -2.12
N PHE A 41 6.95 4.13 -1.34
CA PHE A 41 5.91 3.25 -0.84
C PHE A 41 4.53 3.82 -1.17
N ILE A 42 3.58 2.94 -1.41
CA ILE A 42 2.15 3.25 -1.36
C ILE A 42 1.61 2.77 -0.02
N GLU A 43 0.88 3.63 0.67
CA GLU A 43 0.12 3.24 1.86
C GLU A 43 -1.29 2.84 1.42
N VAL A 44 -1.67 1.61 1.75
CA VAL A 44 -2.97 1.03 1.38
C VAL A 44 -3.84 0.91 2.62
N ALA A 45 -5.01 1.55 2.60
CA ALA A 45 -6.07 1.36 3.58
C ALA A 45 -6.87 0.09 3.24
N LEU A 46 -6.74 -0.95 4.06
CA LEU A 46 -7.35 -2.26 3.79
C LEU A 46 -8.85 -2.27 4.10
N ASP A 47 -9.65 -2.83 3.19
CA ASP A 47 -11.10 -3.03 3.34
C ASP A 47 -11.40 -3.94 4.55
N LYS A 48 -12.30 -3.50 5.43
CA LYS A 48 -12.86 -4.33 6.51
C LYS A 48 -14.17 -4.98 6.12
N LYS A 49 -14.47 -6.12 6.76
CA LYS A 49 -15.80 -6.75 6.75
C LYS A 49 -16.84 -6.00 7.62
N MET A 50 -16.48 -4.95 8.35
CA MET A 50 -17.37 -4.27 9.31
C MET A 50 -17.66 -2.81 8.91
N PRO A 51 -18.86 -2.27 9.23
CA PRO A 51 -19.34 -0.98 8.74
C PRO A 51 -18.69 0.28 9.35
N TRP A 52 -17.80 0.14 10.34
CA TRP A 52 -17.14 1.28 11.01
C TRP A 52 -15.62 1.28 10.74
N GLY A 53 -15.25 1.79 9.57
CA GLY A 53 -13.95 2.41 9.27
C GLY A 53 -12.77 1.49 8.88
N PHE A 54 -11.95 1.98 7.95
CA PHE A 54 -10.61 1.46 7.65
C PHE A 54 -9.70 1.62 8.89
N LYS A 55 -9.14 0.54 9.44
CA LYS A 55 -8.22 0.62 10.60
C LYS A 55 -6.83 0.05 10.32
N ASP A 56 -6.67 -0.76 9.29
CA ASP A 56 -5.40 -1.40 8.99
C ASP A 56 -4.84 -0.78 7.72
N LYS A 57 -3.66 -0.18 7.88
CA LYS A 57 -2.89 0.38 6.78
C LYS A 57 -1.63 -0.44 6.61
N VAL A 58 -1.23 -0.64 5.37
CA VAL A 58 0.02 -1.34 5.02
C VAL A 58 0.82 -0.50 4.03
N LYS A 59 2.12 -0.36 4.28
CA LYS A 59 3.04 0.22 3.32
C LYS A 59 3.55 -0.89 2.39
N ILE A 60 3.43 -0.66 1.09
CA ILE A 60 3.89 -1.57 0.03
C ILE A 60 4.87 -0.80 -0.84
N ARG A 61 5.98 -1.41 -1.25
CA ARG A 61 6.93 -0.76 -2.16
C ARG A 61 6.28 -0.59 -3.52
N THR A 62 6.52 0.56 -4.16
CA THR A 62 6.03 0.80 -5.53
C THR A 62 6.56 -0.23 -6.52
N THR A 63 7.77 -0.76 -6.30
CA THR A 63 8.37 -1.84 -7.12
C THR A 63 7.63 -3.17 -7.05
N ASP A 64 6.79 -3.36 -6.03
CA ASP A 64 6.00 -4.57 -5.80
C ASP A 64 4.56 -4.41 -6.30
N SER A 65 4.31 -3.33 -7.07
CA SER A 65 3.00 -2.89 -7.54
C SER A 65 3.05 -2.59 -9.04
N GLU A 66 1.92 -2.78 -9.72
CA GLU A 66 1.73 -2.51 -11.14
C GLU A 66 0.47 -1.66 -11.36
N LEU A 67 0.56 -0.63 -12.20
CA LEU A 67 -0.61 0.15 -12.62
C LEU A 67 -1.29 -0.56 -13.79
N LEU A 68 -2.53 -0.98 -13.61
CA LEU A 68 -3.36 -1.58 -14.63
C LEU A 68 -3.99 -0.51 -15.53
N ASP A 69 -4.40 -0.92 -16.74
CA ASP A 69 -5.03 -0.03 -17.73
C ASP A 69 -6.34 0.60 -17.25
N ASN A 70 -7.06 -0.08 -16.35
CA ASN A 70 -8.27 0.42 -15.72
C ASN A 70 -8.01 1.45 -14.60
N GLY A 71 -6.73 1.79 -14.37
CA GLY A 71 -6.33 2.71 -13.32
C GLY A 71 -6.29 2.10 -11.93
N HIS A 72 -6.43 0.79 -11.77
CA HIS A 72 -6.22 0.11 -10.48
C HIS A 72 -4.74 -0.22 -10.26
N ILE A 73 -4.36 -0.44 -9.01
CA ILE A 73 -3.01 -0.89 -8.65
C ILE A 73 -3.06 -2.36 -8.26
N LYS A 74 -2.36 -3.22 -9.00
CA LYS A 74 -2.17 -4.62 -8.66
C LYS A 74 -0.93 -4.79 -7.81
N VAL A 75 -1.01 -5.59 -6.75
CA VAL A 75 0.15 -5.91 -5.91
C VAL A 75 0.46 -7.39 -5.95
N LYS A 76 1.75 -7.74 -5.82
CA LYS A 76 2.22 -9.14 -5.87
C LYS A 76 1.83 -10.00 -4.66
N TYR A 77 1.11 -9.43 -3.69
CA TYR A 77 0.72 -10.08 -2.44
C TYR A 77 -0.75 -10.44 -2.46
N THR A 78 -1.12 -11.52 -1.77
CA THR A 78 -2.53 -11.86 -1.52
C THR A 78 -3.14 -10.97 -0.44
N LYS A 79 -4.47 -10.83 -0.43
CA LYS A 79 -5.20 -10.13 0.65
C LYS A 79 -4.85 -10.61 2.06
N LYS A 80 -4.57 -11.91 2.23
CA LYS A 80 -4.16 -12.49 3.51
C LYS A 80 -2.77 -12.02 3.92
N GLN A 81 -1.81 -12.03 3.01
CA GLN A 81 -0.45 -11.56 3.26
C GLN A 81 -0.42 -10.07 3.62
N LEU A 82 -1.21 -9.23 2.93
CA LEU A 82 -1.29 -7.80 3.23
C LEU A 82 -1.80 -7.52 4.66
N LYS A 83 -2.73 -8.31 5.17
CA LYS A 83 -3.21 -8.19 6.56
C LYS A 83 -2.14 -8.58 7.58
N ILE A 84 -1.36 -9.62 7.28
CA ILE A 84 -0.23 -10.05 8.12
C ILE A 84 0.82 -8.93 8.14
N MET A 85 1.19 -8.41 6.97
CA MET A 85 2.14 -7.28 6.85
C MET A 85 1.66 -6.03 7.59
N ALA A 86 0.37 -5.67 7.49
CA ALA A 86 -0.21 -4.55 8.23
C ALA A 86 -0.05 -4.75 9.75
N THR A 87 -0.21 -5.98 10.23
CA THR A 87 -0.05 -6.33 11.64
C THR A 87 1.41 -6.23 12.07
N GLU A 88 2.33 -6.79 11.29
CA GLU A 88 3.77 -6.74 11.55
C GLU A 88 4.31 -5.31 11.56
N GLN A 89 3.92 -4.49 10.58
CA GLN A 89 4.33 -3.09 10.49
C GLN A 89 3.79 -2.25 11.67
N LYS A 90 2.60 -2.57 12.19
CA LYS A 90 2.09 -1.95 13.42
C LYS A 90 2.94 -2.30 14.63
N VAL A 91 3.34 -3.57 14.78
CA VAL A 91 4.20 -4.03 15.89
C VAL A 91 5.58 -3.39 15.80
N GLN A 92 6.16 -3.29 14.60
CA GLN A 92 7.48 -2.67 14.39
C GLN A 92 7.53 -1.17 14.71
N LYS A 93 6.40 -0.45 14.72
CA LYS A 93 6.35 0.95 15.18
C LYS A 93 6.62 1.10 16.68
N HIS A 94 6.66 0.01 17.44
CA HIS A 94 7.14 -0.01 18.82
C HIS A 94 8.54 -0.64 18.88
N PRO A 95 9.63 0.15 18.82
CA PRO A 95 10.82 -0.30 19.52
C PRO A 95 10.47 -0.40 21.02
N PRO A 96 10.79 -1.49 21.74
CA PRO A 96 10.89 -1.38 23.19
C PRO A 96 11.94 -0.30 23.47
N HIS A 97 11.53 0.76 24.17
CA HIS A 97 12.50 1.59 24.86
C HIS A 97 13.20 0.68 25.88
N ASN A 98 14.44 0.32 25.60
CA ASN A 98 15.49 0.04 26.59
C ASN A 98 16.85 0.12 25.91
#